data_AF-A3XHI4-F1
#
_entry.id   AF-A3XHI4-F1
#
_cell.length_a   1.000
_cell.length_b   1.000
_cell.length_c   1.000
_cell.angle_alpha   90.00
_cell.angle_beta   90.00
_cell.angle_gamma   90.00
#
_symmetry.space_group_name_H-M   'P 1'
#
loop_
_entity.id
_entity.type
_entity.pdbx_description
1 polymer ?
#
loop_
_entity_poly.entity_id
_entity_poly.type
_entity_poly.pdbx_seq_one_letter_code
_entity_poly.pdbx_strand_id
1 'polypeptide(L)'
;MALSNNDIFKKLRVALKLRDDDIVKICALVDFAVTKSELGAIFRNENHPKYVECGDQFLRNFLNGLVIHMRGPMPEKKAGKPALKKDGDKKKNTKKKGSPNKAD
;
A
#
# COMPACT_ATOMS: atom_id res chain seq x y z
N MET A 1 -22.32 -10.04 2.41
CA MET A 1 -21.33 -9.55 1.42
C MET A 1 -20.05 -9.24 2.18
N ALA A 2 -18.92 -9.83 1.79
CA ALA A 2 -17.64 -9.57 2.46
C ALA A 2 -17.14 -8.16 2.12
N LEU A 3 -16.52 -7.47 3.08
CA LEU A 3 -15.89 -6.17 2.80
C LEU A 3 -14.56 -6.38 2.08
N SER A 4 -14.30 -5.59 1.05
CA SER A 4 -12.98 -5.54 0.43
C SER A 4 -11.99 -4.77 1.32
N ASN A 5 -10.70 -4.99 1.08
CA ASN A 5 -9.64 -4.22 1.74
C ASN A 5 -9.74 -2.71 1.44
N ASN A 6 -10.16 -2.35 0.21
CA ASN A 6 -10.41 -0.96 -0.15
C ASN A 6 -11.55 -0.36 0.69
N ASP A 7 -12.63 -1.11 0.92
CA ASP A 7 -13.76 -0.65 1.74
C ASP A 7 -13.35 -0.46 3.20
N ILE A 8 -12.61 -1.43 3.76
CA ILE A 8 -12.08 -1.32 5.13
C ILE A 8 -11.20 -0.08 5.24
N PHE A 9 -10.29 0.12 4.29
CA PHE A 9 -9.37 1.24 4.34
C PHE A 9 -10.07 2.59 4.16
N LYS A 10 -11.03 2.70 3.23
CA LYS A 10 -11.88 3.90 3.07
C LYS A 10 -12.65 4.21 4.35
N LYS A 11 -13.25 3.20 4.99
CA LYS A 11 -13.99 3.36 6.25
C LYS A 11 -13.10 3.84 7.38
N LEU A 12 -11.90 3.27 7.52
CA LEU A 12 -10.93 3.69 8.53
C LEU A 12 -10.48 5.14 8.32
N ARG A 13 -10.19 5.54 7.08
CA ARG A 13 -9.85 6.92 6.74
C ARG A 13 -10.92 7.90 7.20
N VAL A 14 -12.19 7.61 6.87
CA VAL A 14 -13.33 8.49 7.22
C VAL A 14 -13.59 8.48 8.73
N ALA A 15 -13.61 7.30 9.37
CA ALA A 15 -13.88 7.15 10.79
C ALA A 15 -12.85 7.90 11.67
N LEU A 16 -11.57 7.87 11.26
CA LEU A 16 -10.47 8.53 11.96
C LEU A 16 -10.17 9.94 11.43
N LYS A 17 -10.95 10.44 10.47
CA LYS A 17 -10.77 11.75 9.81
C LYS A 17 -9.35 11.98 9.28
N LEU A 18 -8.71 10.93 8.75
CA LEU A 18 -7.34 10.99 8.26
C LEU A 18 -7.29 11.63 6.87
N ARG A 19 -6.33 12.53 6.67
CA ARG A 19 -5.97 13.05 5.36
C ARG A 19 -4.94 12.13 4.70
N ASP A 20 -4.78 12.26 3.38
CA ASP A 20 -3.79 11.47 2.64
C ASP A 20 -2.37 11.70 3.18
N ASP A 21 -2.04 12.93 3.60
CA ASP A 21 -0.78 13.26 4.28
C ASP A 21 -0.58 12.50 5.60
N ASP A 22 -1.64 12.30 6.38
CA ASP A 22 -1.57 11.59 7.64
C ASP A 22 -1.33 10.11 7.41
N ILE A 23 -2.01 9.53 6.41
CA ILE A 23 -1.82 8.14 6.01
C ILE A 23 -0.38 7.89 5.55
N VAL A 24 0.21 8.80 4.77
CA VAL A 24 1.62 8.70 4.36
C VAL A 24 2.55 8.69 5.58
N LYS A 25 2.33 9.58 6.54
CA LYS A 25 3.11 9.62 7.80
C LYS A 25 2.94 8.34 8.61
N ILE A 26 1.73 7.82 8.70
CA ILE A 26 1.41 6.59 9.44
C ILE A 26 2.13 5.38 8.83
N CYS A 27 2.11 5.24 7.50
CA CYS A 27 2.84 4.18 6.80
C CYS A 27 4.36 4.32 6.96
N ALA A 28 4.87 5.55 7.01
CA ALA A 28 6.30 5.80 7.23
C ALA A 28 6.80 5.31 8.61
N LEU A 29 5.93 5.20 9.62
CA LEU A 29 6.30 4.67 10.95
C LEU A 29 6.72 3.19 10.93
N VAL A 30 6.37 2.45 9.87
CA VAL A 30 6.72 1.03 9.70
C VAL A 30 7.65 0.82 8.49
N ASP A 31 8.40 1.85 8.11
CA ASP A 31 9.29 1.86 6.93
C ASP A 31 8.56 1.52 5.61
N PHE A 32 7.24 1.78 5.55
CA PHE A 32 6.44 1.56 4.35
C PHE A 32 6.19 2.88 3.63
N ALA A 33 7.00 3.13 2.60
CA ALA A 33 6.87 4.33 1.78
C ALA A 33 5.62 4.24 0.88
N VAL A 34 4.70 5.19 1.05
CA VAL A 34 3.49 5.31 0.23
C VAL A 34 3.39 6.72 -0.30
N THR A 35 3.01 6.87 -1.57
CA THR A 35 2.78 8.17 -2.18
C THR A 35 1.29 8.55 -2.18
N LYS A 36 1.00 9.86 -2.22
CA LYS A 36 -0.38 10.36 -2.34
C LYS A 36 -1.08 9.85 -3.61
N SER A 37 -0.34 9.66 -4.69
CA SER A 37 -0.86 9.15 -5.96
C SER A 37 -1.34 7.71 -5.85
N GLU A 38 -0.62 6.86 -5.11
CA GLU A 38 -1.02 5.48 -4.82
C GLU A 38 -2.27 5.43 -3.93
N LEU A 39 -2.33 6.26 -2.89
CA LEU A 39 -3.54 6.40 -2.06
C LEU A 39 -4.76 6.82 -2.89
N GLY A 40 -4.57 7.80 -3.78
CA GLY A 40 -5.62 8.22 -4.70
C GLY A 40 -6.08 7.10 -5.64
N ALA A 41 -5.20 6.17 -6.01
CA ALA A 41 -5.56 5.00 -6.82
C ALA A 41 -6.39 3.97 -6.03
N ILE A 42 -6.00 3.73 -4.77
CA ILE A 42 -6.68 2.81 -3.85
C ILE A 42 -8.08 3.31 -3.44
N PHE A 43 -8.23 4.63 -3.26
CA PHE A 43 -9.50 5.23 -2.84
C PHE A 43 -10.47 5.51 -3.98
N ARG A 44 -10.11 5.24 -5.23
CA ARG A 44 -11.03 5.36 -6.37
C ARG A 44 -12.16 4.35 -6.31
N ASN A 45 -13.19 4.61 -7.10
CA ASN A 45 -14.25 3.64 -7.35
C ASN A 45 -13.72 2.51 -8.24
N GLU A 46 -14.23 1.30 -8.06
CA GLU A 46 -13.78 0.08 -8.75
C GLU A 46 -13.89 0.19 -10.28
N ASN A 47 -14.87 0.98 -10.75
CA ASN A 47 -15.10 1.23 -12.18
C ASN A 47 -14.14 2.27 -12.80
N HIS A 48 -13.22 2.85 -12.02
CA HIS A 48 -12.31 3.87 -12.53
C HIS A 48 -11.09 3.22 -13.23
N PRO A 49 -10.64 3.69 -14.41
CA PRO A 49 -9.53 3.09 -15.16
C PRO A 49 -8.15 3.14 -14.46
N LYS A 50 -8.07 3.84 -13.33
CA LYS A 50 -6.87 3.98 -12.47
C LYS A 50 -7.15 3.51 -11.05
N TYR A 51 -8.17 2.68 -10.87
CA TYR A 51 -8.45 1.99 -9.64
C TYR A 51 -7.36 0.95 -9.39
N VAL A 52 -6.92 0.85 -8.15
CA VAL A 52 -5.97 -0.17 -7.70
C VAL A 52 -6.57 -0.83 -6.47
N GLU A 53 -6.57 -2.16 -6.48
CA GLU A 53 -7.00 -2.93 -5.32
C GLU A 53 -5.99 -2.79 -4.17
N CYS A 54 -6.51 -2.64 -2.96
CA CYS A 54 -5.73 -2.57 -1.73
C CYS A 54 -5.31 -3.98 -1.33
N GLY A 55 -4.05 -4.33 -1.56
CA GLY A 55 -3.55 -5.63 -1.13
C GLY A 55 -3.50 -5.77 0.40
N ASP A 56 -3.57 -7.00 0.89
CA ASP A 56 -3.50 -7.31 2.33
C ASP A 56 -2.23 -6.77 2.98
N GLN A 57 -1.12 -6.77 2.23
CA GLN A 57 0.16 -6.25 2.70
C GLN A 57 0.09 -4.74 2.99
N PHE A 58 -0.61 -3.99 2.13
CA PHE A 58 -0.82 -2.56 2.32
C PHE A 58 -1.64 -2.32 3.59
N LEU A 59 -2.80 -2.96 3.68
CA LEU A 59 -3.71 -2.78 4.81
C LEU A 59 -3.06 -3.19 6.14
N ARG A 60 -2.30 -4.29 6.15
CA ARG A 60 -1.52 -4.74 7.33
C ARG A 60 -0.50 -3.70 7.78
N ASN A 61 0.30 -3.16 6.86
CA ASN A 61 1.31 -2.16 7.18
C ASN A 61 0.66 -0.87 7.71
N PHE A 62 -0.42 -0.43 7.08
CA PHE A 62 -1.19 0.73 7.55
C PHE A 62 -1.75 0.51 8.96
N LEU A 63 -2.34 -0.66 9.24
CA LEU A 63 -2.86 -0.98 10.58
C LEU A 63 -1.76 -1.04 11.64
N ASN A 64 -0.59 -1.60 11.31
CA ASN A 64 0.57 -1.58 12.20
C ASN A 64 1.05 -0.14 12.47
N GLY A 65 1.13 0.68 11.42
CA GLY A 65 1.43 2.11 11.55
C GLY A 65 0.41 2.84 12.42
N LEU A 66 -0.89 2.55 12.26
CA LEU A 66 -1.96 3.13 13.07
C LEU A 66 -1.81 2.78 14.56
N VAL A 67 -1.43 1.54 14.87
CA VAL A 67 -1.17 1.11 16.24
C VAL A 67 -0.03 1.94 16.85
N ILE A 68 1.07 2.13 16.12
CA ILE A 68 2.19 2.97 16.58
C ILE A 68 1.75 4.43 16.75
N HIS A 69 0.98 4.95 15.79
CA HIS A 69 0.51 6.33 15.82
C HIS A 69 -0.41 6.62 17.00
N MET A 70 -1.32 5.70 17.35
CA MET A 70 -2.32 5.93 18.40
C MET A 70 -1.91 5.42 19.80
N ARG A 71 -1.12 4.35 19.87
CA ARG A 71 -0.72 3.73 21.15
C ARG A 71 0.73 3.97 21.53
N GLY A 72 1.52 4.55 20.63
CA GLY A 72 2.97 4.69 20.79
C GLY A 72 3.74 3.45 20.33
N PRO A 73 5.09 3.54 20.25
CA PRO A 73 5.92 2.42 19.86
C PRO A 73 5.77 1.28 20.87
N MET A 74 5.49 0.07 20.37
CA MET A 74 5.52 -1.12 21.24
C MET A 74 6.93 -1.30 21.81
N PRO A 75 7.07 -1.63 23.11
CA PRO A 75 8.37 -1.94 23.68
C PRO A 75 9.03 -3.08 22.89
N GLU A 76 10.34 -3.00 22.68
CA GLU A 76 11.09 -3.95 21.86
C GLU A 76 10.77 -5.39 22.27
N LYS A 77 10.03 -6.09 21.41
CA LYS A 77 9.72 -7.50 21.61
C LYS A 77 11.01 -8.29 21.44
N LYS A 78 11.63 -8.69 22.56
CA LYS A 78 12.80 -9.58 22.57
C LYS A 78 12.55 -10.78 21.63
N ALA A 79 13.47 -10.91 20.67
CA ALA A 79 13.75 -12.04 19.77
C ALA A 79 12.67 -13.13 19.64
N GLY A 80 11.98 -13.11 18.51
CA GLY A 80 11.12 -14.19 18.02
C GLY A 80 10.46 -13.85 16.69
N LYS A 81 11.25 -13.47 15.68
CA LYS A 81 10.75 -13.31 14.31
C LYS A 81 10.38 -14.69 13.75
N PRO A 82 9.28 -14.76 12.96
CA PRO A 82 9.47 -15.22 11.60
C PRO A 82 9.27 -14.04 10.66
N ALA A 83 10.18 -13.96 9.70
CA ALA A 83 10.31 -12.91 8.72
C ALA A 83 9.00 -12.68 7.95
N LEU A 84 8.56 -11.42 7.87
CA LEU A 84 7.89 -10.93 6.68
C LEU A 84 8.89 -11.12 5.54
N LYS A 85 8.67 -12.16 4.73
CA LYS A 85 9.42 -12.38 3.50
C LYS A 85 9.22 -11.14 2.64
N LYS A 86 10.33 -10.50 2.26
CA LYS A 86 10.33 -9.54 1.16
C LYS A 86 10.03 -10.34 -0.11
N ASP A 87 8.76 -10.43 -0.49
CA ASP A 87 8.40 -10.88 -1.82
C ASP A 87 8.91 -9.82 -2.79
N GLY A 88 9.98 -10.19 -3.50
CA GLY A 88 10.69 -9.32 -4.41
C GLY A 88 9.78 -8.88 -5.56
N ASP A 89 9.67 -7.57 -5.71
CA ASP A 89 9.21 -6.92 -6.93
C ASP A 89 10.14 -7.33 -8.09
N LYS A 90 9.74 -8.38 -8.82
CA LYS A 90 10.41 -8.81 -10.04
C LYS A 90 9.74 -8.12 -11.24
N LYS A 91 10.41 -7.06 -11.69
CA LYS A 91 10.66 -6.73 -13.10
C LYS A 91 9.51 -6.07 -13.87
N LYS A 92 9.55 -4.73 -13.88
CA LYS A 92 9.22 -3.90 -15.06
C LYS A 92 9.82 -4.55 -16.33
N ASN A 93 8.96 -5.04 -17.22
CA ASN A 93 9.35 -5.31 -18.60
C ASN A 93 8.87 -4.13 -19.47
N THR A 94 9.76 -3.16 -19.66
CA THR A 94 9.63 -2.13 -20.69
C THR A 94 9.79 -2.78 -22.06
N LYS A 95 8.66 -3.15 -22.68
CA LYS A 95 8.65 -3.64 -24.06
C LYS A 95 8.92 -2.46 -25.01
N LYS A 96 10.20 -2.21 -25.30
CA LYS A 96 10.65 -1.50 -26.52
C LYS A 96 10.01 -2.21 -27.72
N LYS A 97 9.10 -1.53 -28.43
CA LYS A 97 8.78 -1.86 -29.83
C LYS A 97 9.51 -0.86 -30.70
N GLY A 98 10.60 -1.31 -31.33
CA GLY A 98 11.33 -0.59 -32.35
C GLY A 98 11.85 -1.58 -33.39
N SER A 99 11.24 -1.52 -34.57
CA SER A 99 11.66 -2.02 -35.88
C SER A 99 11.81 -3.53 -36.13
N PRO A 100 11.32 -3.96 -37.31
CA PRO A 100 12.10 -4.81 -38.18
C PRO A 100 12.25 -4.14 -39.56
N ASN A 101 13.44 -3.61 -39.86
CA ASN A 101 13.83 -3.36 -41.24
C ASN A 101 14.55 -4.62 -41.72
N LYS A 102 13.96 -5.34 -42.67
CA LYS A 102 14.56 -6.48 -43.35
C LYS A 102 15.17 -5.96 -44.65
N ALA A 103 16.47 -6.16 -44.78
CA ALA A 103 17.20 -5.97 -46.02
C ALA A 103 17.07 -7.26 -46.84
N ASP A 104 16.58 -7.14 -48.07
CA ASP A 104 16.89 -7.93 -49.25
C ASP A 104 16.67 -6.99 -50.46
#